data_AF-D2RHY9-F1
#
_entry.id   AF-D2RHY9-F1
#
_cell.length_a   1.000
_cell.length_b   1.000
_cell.length_c   1.000
_cell.angle_alpha   90.00
_cell.angle_beta   90.00
_cell.angle_gamma   90.00
#
_symmetry.space_group_name_H-M   'P 1'
#
loop_
_entity.id
_entity.type
_entity.pdbx_description
1 polymer ?
#
loop_
_entity_poly.entity_id
_entity_poly.type
_entity_poly.pdbx_seq_one_letter_code
_entity_poly.pdbx_strand_id
1 'polypeptide(L)'
;MTVLADLPFPVKLLIAIGYDVLDALNVIPLIGDFGEGIAGGSIAFLLTGNWKAGIISAVDGFLTPPLDFLPTTTAIVIADKLGWLE
;
A
#
# COMPACT_ATOMS: atom_id res chain seq x y z
N MET A 1 15.21 10.56 -1.59
CA MET A 1 14.94 9.34 -0.81
C MET A 1 14.04 9.71 0.35
N THR A 2 12.94 8.98 0.52
CA THR A 2 12.03 9.15 1.65
C THR A 2 12.62 8.42 2.85
N VAL A 3 12.53 9.01 4.05
CA VAL A 3 13.07 8.39 5.29
C VAL A 3 12.52 6.98 5.52
N LEU A 4 11.30 6.72 5.05
CA LEU A 4 10.62 5.42 5.15
C LEU A 4 11.15 4.38 4.15
N ALA A 5 11.74 4.78 3.02
CA ALA A 5 12.33 3.87 2.04
C ALA A 5 13.69 3.32 2.51
N ASP A 6 14.32 3.97 3.49
CA ASP A 6 15.61 3.55 4.03
C ASP A 6 15.47 2.59 5.24
N LEU A 7 14.24 2.32 5.67
CA LEU A 7 13.97 1.41 6.78
C LEU A 7 14.34 -0.04 6.45
N PRO A 8 14.74 -0.85 7.44
CA PRO A 8 14.92 -2.28 7.23
C PRO A 8 13.63 -2.94 6.71
N PHE A 9 13.77 -3.89 5.78
CA PHE A 9 12.64 -4.58 5.17
C PHE A 9 11.58 -5.10 6.18
N PRO A 10 11.94 -5.73 7.32
CA PRO A 10 10.95 -6.16 8.31
C PRO A 10 10.10 -5.00 8.87
N VAL A 11 10.68 -3.82 9.03
CA VAL A 11 9.94 -2.63 9.52
C VAL A 11 8.96 -2.15 8.45
N LYS A 12 9.39 -2.09 7.19
CA LYS A 12 8.51 -1.75 6.07
C LYS A 12 7.32 -2.71 5.97
N LEU A 13 7.60 -4.01 6.14
CA LEU A 13 6.58 -5.06 6.08
C LEU A 13 5.56 -4.93 7.21
N LEU A 14 6.00 -4.62 8.44
CA LEU A 14 5.09 -4.39 9.57
C LEU A 14 4.21 -3.15 9.36
N ILE A 15 4.76 -2.08 8.79
CA ILE A 15 3.97 -0.88 8.44
C ILE A 15 2.94 -1.21 7.37
N ALA A 16 3.34 -1.96 6.33
CA ALA A 16 2.46 -2.36 5.24
C ALA A 16 1.30 -3.26 5.71
N ILE A 17 1.60 -4.28 6.53
CA ILE A 17 0.58 -5.14 7.14
C ILE A 17 -0.36 -4.33 8.03
N GLY A 18 0.20 -3.41 8.83
CA GLY A 18 -0.60 -2.54 9.69
C GLY A 18 -1.57 -1.67 8.90
N TYR A 19 -1.15 -1.17 7.73
CA TYR A 19 -2.01 -0.42 6.84
C TYR A 19 -3.11 -1.30 6.23
N ASP A 20 -2.76 -2.44 5.64
CA ASP A 20 -3.75 -3.35 5.03
C ASP A 20 -4.79 -3.86 6.05
N VAL A 21 -4.40 -4.00 7.33
CA VAL A 21 -5.36 -4.32 8.41
C VAL A 21 -6.31 -3.17 8.71
N LEU A 22 -5.83 -1.92 8.68
CA LEU A 22 -6.70 -0.75 8.88
C LEU A 22 -7.68 -0.59 7.70
N ASP A 23 -7.18 -0.82 6.50
CA ASP A 23 -7.92 -0.79 5.24
C ASP A 23 -9.04 -1.84 5.23
N ALA A 24 -8.70 -3.10 5.56
CA ALA A 24 -9.66 -4.20 5.67
C ALA A 24 -10.73 -4.01 6.76
N LEU A 25 -10.52 -3.08 7.70
CA LEU A 25 -11.48 -2.70 8.73
C LEU A 25 -12.36 -1.52 8.32
N ASN A 26 -12.11 -0.87 7.19
CA ASN A 26 -13.00 0.15 6.67
C ASN A 26 -14.29 -0.48 6.13
N VAL A 27 -15.41 0.11 6.55
CA VAL A 27 -16.76 -0.39 6.28
C VAL A 27 -17.59 0.66 5.53
N ILE A 28 -16.98 1.78 5.12
CA ILE A 28 -17.66 2.90 4.43
C ILE A 28 -17.25 2.91 2.95
N PRO A 29 -18.07 2.34 2.06
CA PRO A 29 -17.77 2.28 0.63
C PRO A 29 -17.77 3.68 -0.01
N LEU A 30 -17.09 3.83 -1.15
CA LEU A 30 -16.99 5.02 -2.02
C LEU A 30 -16.19 6.22 -1.49
N ILE A 31 -16.43 6.69 -0.26
CA ILE A 31 -15.73 7.86 0.28
C ILE A 31 -14.49 7.43 1.09
N GLY A 32 -14.60 6.32 1.82
CA GLY A 32 -13.47 5.67 2.47
C GLY A 32 -12.43 5.25 1.44
N ASP A 33 -12.89 4.49 0.44
CA ASP A 33 -12.10 3.93 -0.65
C ASP A 33 -11.27 5.02 -1.38
N PHE A 34 -11.85 6.18 -1.72
CA PHE A 34 -11.10 7.26 -2.39
C PHE A 34 -9.96 7.83 -1.52
N GLY A 35 -10.18 7.95 -0.20
CA GLY A 35 -9.16 8.37 0.76
C GLY A 35 -8.10 7.29 0.97
N GLU A 36 -8.50 6.03 0.95
CA GLU A 36 -7.66 4.84 1.09
C GLU A 36 -6.75 4.63 -0.11
N GLY A 37 -7.24 4.80 -1.34
CA GLY A 37 -6.38 4.80 -2.53
C GLY A 37 -5.27 5.85 -2.44
N ILE A 38 -5.58 7.07 -2.00
CA ILE A 38 -4.57 8.12 -1.85
C ILE A 38 -3.58 7.79 -0.72
N ALA A 39 -4.08 7.31 0.43
CA ALA A 39 -3.26 6.97 1.58
C ALA A 39 -2.36 5.74 1.32
N GLY A 40 -2.92 4.68 0.76
CA GLY A 40 -2.22 3.44 0.39
C GLY A 40 -1.17 3.71 -0.68
N GLY A 41 -1.52 4.48 -1.73
CA GLY A 41 -0.56 4.95 -2.72
C GLY A 41 0.60 5.75 -2.12
N SER A 42 0.30 6.63 -1.18
CA SER A 42 1.32 7.41 -0.48
C SER A 42 2.22 6.53 0.39
N ILE A 43 1.65 5.58 1.14
CA ILE A 43 2.41 4.67 2.00
C ILE A 43 3.27 3.72 1.17
N ALA A 44 2.75 3.14 0.09
CA ALA A 44 3.50 2.30 -0.82
C ALA A 44 4.68 3.07 -1.44
N PHE A 45 4.46 4.30 -1.92
CA PHE A 45 5.55 5.16 -2.40
C PHE A 45 6.57 5.47 -1.31
N LEU A 46 6.11 5.82 -0.11
CA LEU A 46 7.00 6.18 1.00
C LEU A 46 7.87 5.00 1.45
N LEU A 47 7.31 3.79 1.50
CA LEU A 47 8.00 2.57 1.94
C LEU A 47 8.96 2.01 0.89
N THR A 48 8.68 2.18 -0.40
CA THR A 48 9.50 1.63 -1.50
C THR A 48 10.43 2.66 -2.11
N GLY A 49 10.07 3.95 -2.06
CA GLY A 49 10.71 4.99 -2.86
C GLY A 49 10.37 4.91 -4.36
N ASN A 50 9.43 4.03 -4.74
CA ASN A 50 9.09 3.71 -6.12
C ASN A 50 7.72 4.30 -6.49
N TRP A 51 7.67 5.18 -7.50
CA TRP A 51 6.41 5.80 -7.91
C TRP A 51 5.43 4.80 -8.54
N LYS A 52 5.92 3.71 -9.15
CA LYS A 52 5.07 2.64 -9.69
C LYS A 52 4.32 1.91 -8.57
N ALA A 53 4.99 1.64 -7.46
CA ALA A 53 4.39 1.06 -6.25
C ALA A 53 3.25 1.94 -5.72
N GLY A 54 3.46 3.26 -5.70
CA GLY A 54 2.43 4.21 -5.28
C GLY A 54 1.19 4.20 -6.19
N ILE A 55 1.38 4.15 -7.51
CA ILE A 55 0.25 4.11 -8.45
C ILE A 55 -0.54 2.80 -8.32
N ILE A 56 0.15 1.66 -8.26
CA ILE A 56 -0.53 0.35 -8.17
C ILE A 56 -1.35 0.26 -6.88
N SER A 57 -0.78 0.69 -5.75
CA SER A 57 -1.51 0.71 -4.47
C SER A 57 -2.66 1.71 -4.48
N ALA A 58 -2.52 2.84 -5.18
CA ALA A 58 -3.61 3.81 -5.30
C ALA A 58 -4.76 3.28 -6.13
N VAL A 59 -4.48 2.57 -7.23
CA VAL A 59 -5.49 1.94 -8.08
C VAL A 59 -6.28 0.89 -7.31
N ASP A 60 -5.63 0.16 -6.42
CA ASP A 60 -6.28 -0.87 -5.61
C ASP A 60 -7.28 -0.28 -4.62
N GLY A 61 -6.93 0.80 -3.90
CA GLY A 61 -7.89 1.46 -3.01
C GLY A 61 -9.06 2.16 -3.72
N PHE A 62 -9.11 2.19 -5.06
CA PHE A 62 -10.32 2.58 -5.80
C PHE A 62 -11.24 1.39 -6.10
N LEU A 63 -10.80 0.16 -5.83
CA LEU A 63 -11.63 -1.02 -5.98
C LEU A 63 -12.56 -1.11 -4.79
N THR A 64 -13.84 -1.39 -5.06
CA THR A 64 -14.80 -1.64 -3.98
C THR A 64 -14.71 -3.11 -3.54
N PRO A 65 -15.17 -3.43 -2.32
CA PRO A 65 -15.29 -4.82 -1.87
C PRO A 65 -16.04 -5.70 -2.89
N PRO A 66 -15.59 -6.96 -3.15
CA PRO A 66 -14.61 -7.73 -2.38
C PRO A 66 -13.17 -7.65 -2.90
N LEU A 67 -12.90 -6.84 -3.92
CA LEU A 67 -11.57 -6.75 -4.54
C LEU A 67 -10.56 -5.99 -3.64
N ASP A 68 -11.07 -5.14 -2.77
CA ASP A 68 -10.37 -4.29 -1.78
C ASP A 68 -9.88 -5.04 -0.52
N PHE A 69 -10.07 -6.36 -0.45
CA PHE A 69 -9.60 -7.18 0.70
C PHE A 69 -8.18 -7.72 0.52
N LEU A 70 -7.50 -7.34 -0.57
CA LEU A 70 -6.16 -7.83 -0.84
C LEU A 70 -5.16 -7.05 0.01
N PRO A 71 -4.14 -7.71 0.60
CA PRO A 71 -3.10 -7.04 1.37
C PRO A 71 -2.12 -6.35 0.40
N THR A 72 -2.61 -5.32 -0.28
CA THR A 72 -1.97 -4.77 -1.48
C THR A 72 -0.73 -3.98 -1.14
N THR A 73 -0.73 -3.23 -0.04
CA THR A 73 0.48 -2.51 0.40
C THR A 73 1.57 -3.51 0.79
N THR A 74 1.20 -4.60 1.47
CA THR A 74 2.10 -5.69 1.82
C THR A 74 2.67 -6.37 0.56
N ALA A 75 1.80 -6.70 -0.40
CA ALA A 75 2.21 -7.35 -1.65
C ALA A 75 3.19 -6.47 -2.45
N ILE A 76 2.95 -5.17 -2.51
CA ILE A 76 3.79 -4.20 -3.21
C ILE A 76 5.15 -4.04 -2.55
N VAL A 77 5.22 -3.97 -1.21
CA VAL A 77 6.50 -3.91 -0.49
C VAL A 77 7.32 -5.18 -0.69
N ILE A 78 6.67 -6.35 -0.76
CA ILE A 78 7.33 -7.62 -1.10
C ILE A 78 7.83 -7.59 -2.55
N ALA A 79 6.98 -7.18 -3.50
CA ALA A 79 7.32 -7.12 -4.92
C ALA A 79 8.50 -6.17 -5.19
N ASP A 80 8.54 -5.01 -4.54
CA ASP A 80 9.67 -4.07 -4.59
C ASP A 80 10.96 -4.70 -4.05
N LYS A 81 10.88 -5.40 -2.90
CA LYS A 81 12.03 -6.08 -2.31
C LYS A 81 12.59 -7.19 -3.19
N LEU A 82 11.73 -7.84 -3.98
CA LEU A 82 12.09 -8.88 -4.93
C LEU A 82 12.56 -8.34 -6.29
N GLY A 83 12.52 -7.01 -6.50
CA GLY A 83 12.92 -6.37 -7.76
C GLY A 83 11.88 -6.52 -8.88
N TRP A 84 10.63 -6.85 -8.57
CA TRP A 84 9.57 -7.03 -9.57
C TRP A 84 8.97 -5.71 -10.06
N LEU A 85 9.29 -4.60 -9.39
CA LEU A 85 8.80 -3.25 -9.71
C LEU A 85 9.84 -2.37 -10.41
N GLU A 86 10.93 -2.95 -10.92
CA GLU A 86 11.95 -2.26 -11.72
C GLU A 86 11.40 -1.70 -13.04
#